data_AF-A0AB72UFQ9-F1
#
_entry.id   AF-A0AB72UFQ9-F1
#
_cell.length_a   1.000
_cell.length_b   1.000
_cell.length_c   1.000
_cell.angle_alpha   90.00
_cell.angle_beta   90.00
_cell.angle_gamma   90.00
#
_symmetry.space_group_name_H-M   'P 1'
#
loop_
_entity.id
_entity.type
_entity.pdbx_description
1 polymer ?
#
loop_
_entity_poly.entity_id
_entity_poly.type
_entity_poly.pdbx_seq_one_letter_code
_entity_poly.pdbx_strand_id
1 'polypeptide(L)'
;MLEGVAFGLRDSFEALAATNAKLDRLIAIGGGSASRYWIQLIATTLGVPLSLPKSGEFGAALGAARLGITAATGLAANTVMSLPEVRETIDPDKGLTSTFDDAYQKYSSAYLAIKSCQ
;
A
#
# COMPACT_ATOMS: atom_id res chain seq x y z
N MET A 1 -6.84 -14.14 9.51
CA MET A 1 -7.03 -12.70 9.82
C MET A 1 -6.20 -11.81 8.89
N LEU A 2 -4.87 -12.02 8.78
CA LEU A 2 -3.99 -11.17 7.95
C LEU A 2 -4.37 -11.16 6.45
N GLU A 3 -4.73 -12.31 5.90
CA GLU A 3 -5.17 -12.45 4.50
C GLU A 3 -6.44 -11.65 4.22
N GLY A 4 -7.40 -11.65 5.15
CA GLY A 4 -8.63 -10.85 5.00
C GLY A 4 -8.35 -9.34 4.93
N VAL A 5 -7.36 -8.84 5.68
CA VAL A 5 -6.93 -7.43 5.57
C VAL A 5 -6.27 -7.18 4.21
N ALA A 6 -5.43 -8.10 3.74
CA ALA A 6 -4.80 -7.96 2.43
C ALA A 6 -5.83 -8.01 1.27
N PHE A 7 -6.88 -8.82 1.38
CA PHE A 7 -7.97 -8.85 0.42
C PHE A 7 -8.80 -7.56 0.44
N GLY A 8 -9.10 -7.00 1.62
CA GLY A 8 -9.75 -5.68 1.69
C GLY A 8 -8.87 -4.54 1.13
N LEU A 9 -7.55 -4.64 1.28
CA LEU A 9 -6.60 -3.73 0.61
C LEU A 9 -6.61 -3.94 -0.91
N ARG A 10 -6.76 -5.18 -1.39
CA ARG A 10 -6.92 -5.48 -2.81
C ARG A 10 -8.19 -4.87 -3.40
N ASP A 11 -9.32 -4.90 -2.68
CA ASP A 11 -10.53 -4.20 -3.11
C ASP A 11 -10.28 -2.70 -3.33
N SER A 12 -9.55 -2.08 -2.39
CA SER A 12 -9.17 -0.66 -2.49
C SER A 12 -8.21 -0.41 -3.66
N PHE A 13 -7.28 -1.34 -3.88
CA PHE A 13 -6.33 -1.28 -4.99
C PHE A 13 -7.02 -1.40 -6.35
N GLU A 14 -7.93 -2.37 -6.51
CA GLU A 14 -8.70 -2.57 -7.74
C GLU A 14 -9.62 -1.37 -8.03
N ALA A 15 -10.24 -0.79 -6.99
CA ALA A 15 -11.03 0.43 -7.13
C ALA A 15 -10.19 1.63 -7.62
N LEU A 16 -8.96 1.79 -7.12
CA LEU A 16 -8.05 2.83 -7.60
C LEU A 16 -7.54 2.53 -9.01
N ALA A 17 -7.19 1.28 -9.32
CA ALA A 17 -6.74 0.86 -10.64
C ALA A 17 -7.80 1.11 -11.73
N ALA A 18 -9.09 0.96 -11.40
CA ALA A 18 -10.21 1.28 -12.29
C ALA A 18 -10.27 2.76 -12.72
N THR A 19 -9.56 3.66 -12.02
CA THR A 19 -9.43 5.09 -12.40
C THR A 19 -8.28 5.37 -13.39
N ASN A 20 -7.62 4.33 -13.91
CA ASN A 20 -6.37 4.41 -14.69
C ASN A 20 -5.17 4.98 -13.90
N ALA A 21 -5.23 4.93 -12.56
CA ALA A 21 -4.09 5.27 -11.72
C ALA A 21 -2.96 4.25 -11.96
N LYS A 22 -1.73 4.75 -12.15
CA LYS A 22 -0.53 3.91 -12.21
C LYS A 22 -0.04 3.59 -10.81
N LEU A 23 -0.17 2.33 -10.41
CA LEU A 23 0.19 1.85 -9.07
C LEU A 23 1.36 0.86 -9.15
N ASP A 24 2.47 1.28 -9.76
CA ASP A 24 3.62 0.40 -10.05
C ASP A 24 4.40 -0.03 -8.78
N ARG A 25 4.25 0.73 -7.69
CA ARG A 25 4.91 0.51 -6.39
C ARG A 25 4.14 1.23 -5.29
N LEU A 26 4.10 0.63 -4.11
CA LEU A 26 3.49 1.21 -2.92
C LEU A 26 4.52 1.39 -1.80
N ILE A 27 4.27 2.30 -0.87
CA ILE A 27 5.08 2.48 0.34
C ILE A 27 4.29 1.97 1.54
N ALA A 28 4.86 1.06 2.30
CA ALA A 28 4.24 0.52 3.51
C ALA A 28 4.61 1.36 4.73
N ILE A 29 3.58 1.85 5.43
CA ILE A 29 3.70 2.67 6.65
C ILE A 29 2.77 2.14 7.75
N GLY A 30 2.95 2.62 8.99
CA GLY A 30 2.14 2.22 10.15
C GLY A 30 2.67 0.95 10.84
N GLY A 31 2.07 0.58 11.98
CA GLY A 31 2.60 -0.50 12.83
C GLY A 31 2.75 -1.86 12.14
N GLY A 32 1.91 -2.15 11.13
CA GLY A 32 1.98 -3.38 10.35
C GLY A 32 3.22 -3.54 9.49
N SER A 33 3.89 -2.43 9.13
CA SER A 33 5.07 -2.46 8.27
C SER A 33 6.34 -3.01 8.95
N ALA A 34 6.29 -3.27 10.25
CA ALA A 34 7.36 -3.96 10.98
C ALA A 34 7.42 -5.47 10.65
N SER A 35 6.32 -6.07 10.16
CA SER A 35 6.27 -7.49 9.82
C SER A 35 6.61 -7.73 8.35
N ARG A 36 7.83 -8.22 8.08
CA ARG A 36 8.26 -8.59 6.72
C ARG A 36 7.31 -9.59 6.05
N TYR A 37 6.84 -10.59 6.80
CA TYR A 37 5.88 -11.57 6.30
C TYR A 37 4.57 -10.91 5.86
N TRP A 38 4.04 -9.97 6.66
CA TRP A 38 2.80 -9.30 6.32
C TRP A 38 2.94 -8.41 5.08
N ILE A 39 4.07 -7.73 4.94
CA ILE A 39 4.37 -6.93 3.75
C ILE A 39 4.53 -7.80 2.50
N GLN A 40 5.21 -8.95 2.61
CA GLN A 40 5.31 -9.93 1.53
C GLN A 40 3.92 -10.43 1.11
N LEU A 41 3.06 -10.74 2.08
CA LEU A 41 1.70 -11.19 1.83
C LEU A 41 0.87 -10.12 1.09
N ILE A 42 0.96 -8.86 1.52
CA ILE A 42 0.27 -7.74 0.85
C ILE A 42 0.85 -7.53 -0.56
N ALA A 43 2.17 -7.53 -0.72
CA ALA A 43 2.83 -7.40 -2.03
C ALA A 43 2.37 -8.49 -3.02
N THR A 44 2.36 -9.75 -2.56
CA THR A 44 1.85 -10.88 -3.35
C THR A 44 0.37 -10.72 -3.69
N THR A 45 -0.46 -10.29 -2.73
CA THR A 45 -1.90 -10.13 -2.94
C THR A 45 -2.22 -9.01 -3.94
N LEU A 46 -1.45 -7.91 -3.91
CA LEU A 46 -1.64 -6.75 -4.80
C LEU A 46 -0.90 -6.88 -6.13
N GLY A 47 0.05 -7.81 -6.24
CA GLY A 47 0.86 -8.02 -7.44
C GLY A 47 1.90 -6.93 -7.71
N VAL A 48 2.21 -6.07 -6.73
CA VAL A 48 3.15 -4.93 -6.88
C VAL A 48 4.14 -4.85 -5.72
N PRO A 49 5.36 -4.32 -5.94
CA PRO A 49 6.36 -4.19 -4.87
C PRO A 49 5.96 -3.18 -3.79
N LEU A 50 6.29 -3.49 -2.54
CA LEU A 50 6.12 -2.59 -1.39
C LEU A 50 7.48 -2.14 -0.86
N SER A 51 7.69 -0.82 -0.79
CA SER A 51 8.89 -0.21 -0.20
C SER A 51 8.68 0.15 1.27
N LEU A 52 9.68 -0.18 2.09
CA LEU A 52 9.76 0.18 3.50
C LEU A 52 10.71 1.37 3.66
N PRO A 53 10.25 2.51 4.23
CA PRO A 53 11.11 3.65 4.48
C PRO A 53 12.11 3.38 5.61
N LYS A 54 13.25 4.10 5.61
CA LYS A 54 14.32 3.97 6.60
C LYS A 54 13.99 4.58 7.96
N SER A 55 13.18 5.64 7.99
CA SER A 55 12.68 6.26 9.21
C SER A 55 11.14 6.27 9.24
N GLY A 56 10.56 6.25 10.45
CA GLY A 56 9.10 6.30 10.65
C GLY A 56 8.51 7.72 10.59
N GLU A 57 9.36 8.73 10.57
CA GLU A 57 9.02 10.16 10.68
C GLU A 57 8.62 10.77 9.33
N PHE A 58 7.69 10.16 8.60
CA PHE A 58 7.12 10.72 7.35
C PHE A 58 5.63 11.03 7.47
N GLY A 59 5.14 11.18 8.71
CA GLY A 59 3.75 11.44 9.02
C GLY A 59 3.29 12.86 8.70
N ALA A 60 2.03 13.15 9.05
CA ALA A 60 1.38 14.42 8.76
C ALA A 60 2.14 15.65 9.26
N ALA A 61 2.84 15.56 10.40
CA ALA A 61 3.62 16.67 10.96
C ALA A 61 4.76 17.13 10.04
N LEU A 62 5.53 16.19 9.47
CA LEU A 62 6.58 16.51 8.50
C LEU A 62 5.98 17.10 7.22
N GLY A 63 4.83 16.57 6.76
CA GLY A 63 4.09 17.11 5.63
C GLY A 63 3.68 18.58 5.86
N ALA A 64 3.15 18.90 7.03
CA ALA A 64 2.77 20.27 7.40
C ALA A 64 3.99 21.20 7.44
N ALA A 65 5.12 20.75 8.00
CA ALA A 65 6.36 21.52 8.00
C ALA A 65 6.86 21.82 6.57
N ARG A 66 6.81 20.82 5.67
CA ARG A 66 7.17 20.97 4.25
C ARG A 66 6.26 21.96 3.51
N LEU A 67 4.97 21.95 3.80
CA LEU A 67 4.03 22.96 3.29
C LEU A 67 4.39 24.36 3.78
N GLY A 68 4.72 24.52 5.06
CA GLY A 68 5.19 25.79 5.63
C GLY A 68 6.46 26.31 4.97
N ILE A 69 7.45 25.44 4.74
CA ILE A 69 8.69 25.79 4.02
C ILE A 69 8.38 26.27 2.60
N THR A 70 7.51 25.56 1.89
CA THR A 70 7.12 25.91 0.51
C THR A 70 6.49 27.31 0.48
N ALA A 71 5.56 27.60 1.40
CA ALA A 71 4.90 28.89 1.49
C ALA A 71 5.85 30.03 1.91
N ALA A 72 6.78 29.78 2.83
CA ALA A 72 7.70 30.80 3.34
C ALA A 72 8.85 31.14 2.38
N THR A 73 9.31 30.16 1.58
CA THR A 73 10.51 30.30 0.74
C THR A 73 10.20 30.45 -0.75
N GLY A 74 8.99 30.08 -1.19
CA GLY A 74 8.64 30.01 -2.61
C GLY A 74 9.38 28.91 -3.37
N LEU A 75 10.09 28.01 -2.67
CA LEU A 75 10.75 26.85 -3.28
C LEU A 75 9.71 25.94 -3.94
N ALA A 76 10.10 25.33 -5.06
CA ALA A 76 9.23 24.38 -5.75
C ALA A 76 8.92 23.16 -4.85
N ALA A 77 7.67 22.70 -4.91
CA ALA A 77 7.19 21.60 -4.05
C ALA A 77 8.04 20.34 -4.21
N ASN A 78 8.54 20.03 -5.41
CA ASN A 78 9.39 18.87 -5.66
C ASN A 78 10.76 18.95 -4.98
N THR A 79 11.25 20.14 -4.63
CA THR A 79 12.49 20.34 -3.87
C THR A 79 12.29 20.01 -2.39
N VAL A 80 11.09 20.23 -1.86
CA VAL A 80 10.78 20.13 -0.43
C VAL A 80 10.06 18.81 -0.07
N MET A 81 9.18 18.35 -0.95
CA MET A 81 8.34 17.16 -0.80
C MET A 81 8.98 15.94 -1.47
N SER A 82 10.19 15.60 -1.04
CA SER A 82 10.91 14.42 -1.54
C SER A 82 10.39 13.11 -0.94
N LEU A 83 10.55 12.04 -1.72
CA LEU A 83 10.33 10.67 -1.26
C LEU A 83 11.29 10.30 -0.13
N PRO A 84 10.85 9.46 0.82
CA PRO A 84 11.72 8.95 1.87
C PRO A 84 12.81 8.04 1.31
N GLU A 85 13.95 7.97 1.99
CA GLU A 85 14.97 6.95 1.72
C GLU A 85 14.37 5.57 1.98
N VAL A 86 14.47 4.68 1.00
CA VAL A 86 13.95 3.31 1.09
C VAL A 86 14.98 2.41 1.78
N ARG A 87 14.58 1.75 2.86
CA ARG A 87 15.38 0.74 3.58
C ARG A 87 15.40 -0.59 2.85
N GLU A 88 14.24 -1.02 2.36
CA GLU A 88 14.01 -2.34 1.79
C GLU A 88 12.83 -2.25 0.82
N THR A 89 12.88 -3.01 -0.28
CA THR A 89 11.71 -3.24 -1.14
C THR A 89 11.43 -4.73 -1.15
N ILE A 90 10.16 -5.09 -0.97
CA ILE A 90 9.67 -6.45 -0.92
C ILE A 90 8.82 -6.67 -2.17
N ASP A 91 9.31 -7.55 -3.05
CA ASP A 91 8.63 -7.91 -4.29
C ASP A 91 7.57 -8.98 -4.05
N PRO A 92 6.53 -9.08 -4.89
CA PRO A 92 5.54 -10.17 -4.83
C PRO A 92 6.18 -11.57 -4.93
N ASP A 93 5.66 -12.52 -4.17
CA ASP A 93 6.02 -13.93 -4.32
C ASP A 93 5.25 -14.54 -5.49
N LYS A 94 5.96 -14.73 -6.61
CA LYS A 94 5.40 -15.31 -7.83
C LYS A 94 4.88 -16.73 -7.65
N GLY A 95 5.44 -17.50 -6.71
CA GLY A 95 4.99 -18.86 -6.42
C GLY A 95 3.63 -18.91 -5.73
N LEU A 96 3.23 -17.81 -5.09
CA LEU A 96 1.98 -17.71 -4.33
C LEU A 96 0.92 -16.86 -5.03
N THR A 97 1.25 -16.15 -6.09
CA THR A 97 0.33 -15.20 -6.76
C THR A 97 -0.98 -15.88 -7.16
N SER A 98 -0.91 -16.99 -7.91
CA SER A 98 -2.13 -17.73 -8.33
C SER A 98 -2.96 -18.22 -7.15
N THR A 99 -2.32 -18.69 -6.09
CA THR A 99 -3.00 -19.17 -4.88
C THR A 99 -3.74 -18.04 -4.18
N PHE A 100 -3.14 -16.86 -4.10
CA PHE A 100 -3.74 -15.68 -3.50
C PHE A 100 -4.84 -15.07 -4.37
N ASP A 101 -4.73 -15.16 -5.70
CA ASP A 101 -5.81 -14.80 -6.63
C ASP A 101 -7.05 -15.68 -6.38
N ASP A 102 -6.88 -17.01 -6.32
CA ASP A 102 -7.97 -17.93 -6.05
C ASP A 102 -8.62 -17.68 -4.67
N ALA A 103 -7.79 -17.41 -3.66
CA ALA A 103 -8.27 -17.09 -2.32
C ALA A 103 -9.05 -15.76 -2.28
N TYR A 104 -8.59 -14.74 -3.03
CA TYR A 104 -9.29 -13.47 -3.17
C TYR A 104 -10.65 -13.63 -3.85
N GLN A 105 -10.74 -14.43 -4.92
CA GLN A 105 -12.03 -14.68 -5.59
C GLN A 105 -13.05 -15.34 -4.66
N LYS A 106 -12.60 -16.27 -3.81
CA LYS A 106 -13.46 -16.89 -2.77
C LYS A 106 -13.90 -15.87 -1.73
N TYR A 107 -13.00 -14.99 -1.28
CA TYR A 107 -13.30 -13.91 -0.35
C TYR A 107 -14.35 -12.95 -0.91
N SER A 108 -14.16 -12.46 -2.14
CA SER A 108 -15.07 -11.52 -2.80
C SER A 108 -16.46 -12.12 -3.01
N SER A 109 -16.52 -13.37 -3.47
CA SER A 109 -17.78 -14.10 -3.64
C SER A 109 -18.54 -14.28 -2.31
N ALA A 110 -17.82 -14.61 -1.23
CA ALA A 110 -18.42 -14.75 0.09
C ALA A 110 -18.97 -13.42 0.63
N TYR A 111 -18.23 -12.32 0.43
CA TYR A 111 -18.68 -10.99 0.83
C TYR A 111 -19.98 -10.58 0.13
N LEU A 112 -20.09 -10.80 -1.19
CA LEU A 112 -21.30 -10.49 -1.96
C LEU A 112 -22.50 -11.33 -1.50
N ALA A 113 -22.30 -12.63 -1.23
CA ALA A 113 -23.35 -13.51 -0.73
C ALA A 113 -23.90 -13.03 0.63
N ILE A 114 -23.01 -12.67 1.56
CA ILE A 114 -23.42 -12.18 2.89
C ILE A 114 -24.16 -10.85 2.76
N LYS A 115 -23.64 -9.91 1.95
CA LYS A 115 -24.25 -8.60 1.72
C LYS A 115 -25.64 -8.71 1.11
N SER A 116 -25.90 -9.72 0.28
CA SER A 116 -27.22 -9.92 -0.36
C SER A 116 -28.34 -10.36 0.59
N CYS A 117 -27.98 -10.84 1.79
CA CYS A 117 -28.91 -11.27 2.83
C CYS A 117 -29.16 -10.22 3.92
N GLN A 118 -28.54 -9.03 3.80
CA GLN A 118 -28.69 -7.90 4.72
C GLN A 118 -29.59 -6.83 4.10
#